data_AF-A0A433MMU3-F1
#
_entry.id   AF-A0A433MMU3-F1
#
_cell.length_a   1.000
_cell.length_b   1.000
_cell.length_c   1.000
_cell.angle_alpha   90.00
_cell.angle_beta   90.00
_cell.angle_gamma   90.00
#
_symmetry.space_group_name_H-M   'P 1'
#
loop_
_entity.id
_entity.type
_entity.pdbx_description
1 polymer ?
#
loop_
_entity_poly.entity_id
_entity_poly.type
_entity_poly.pdbx_seq_one_letter_code
_entity_poly.pdbx_strand_id
1 'polypeptide(L)'
;MNTRTAFTDFSELADRYVAVWNEPDAEARRAAIAGLWVPDGEHYVRTLQARGHEALQQRVTGSHEKNVRDAGFRFVRAGDAQFLHGAVMFHWHMVPAAGGPVAALGLEFLVLAEDGRIATDYQFILPTPTA
;
A
#
# COMPACT_ATOMS: atom_id res chain seq x y z
N MET A 1 8.64 23.76 -6.38
CA MET A 1 8.47 22.41 -6.96
C MET A 1 7.45 22.50 -8.09
N ASN A 2 7.75 21.94 -9.27
CA ASN A 2 6.88 22.04 -10.45
C ASN A 2 5.78 20.96 -10.39
N THR A 3 4.52 21.31 -10.61
CA THR A 3 3.34 20.45 -10.38
C THR A 3 3.38 19.11 -11.14
N ARG A 4 4.08 19.05 -12.27
CA ARG A 4 4.25 17.82 -13.08
C ARG A 4 5.24 16.82 -12.49
N THR A 5 6.29 17.29 -11.79
CA THR A 5 7.27 16.41 -11.12
C THR A 5 6.65 15.79 -9.88
N ALA A 6 5.90 16.60 -9.12
CA ALA A 6 5.11 16.14 -7.98
C ALA A 6 4.16 14.98 -8.41
N PHE A 7 3.34 15.16 -9.46
CA PHE A 7 2.41 14.14 -9.95
C PHE A 7 3.04 12.77 -10.26
N THR A 8 4.26 12.76 -10.79
CA THR A 8 5.00 11.54 -11.06
C THR A 8 5.47 10.88 -9.76
N ASP A 9 6.00 11.65 -8.81
CA ASP A 9 6.58 11.13 -7.57
C ASP A 9 5.55 10.38 -6.69
N PHE A 10 4.31 10.87 -6.57
CA PHE A 10 3.28 10.18 -5.76
C PHE A 10 2.56 9.05 -6.49
N SER A 11 2.47 9.11 -7.82
CA SER A 11 2.01 7.96 -8.59
C SER A 11 3.01 6.80 -8.44
N GLU A 12 4.30 7.10 -8.49
CA GLU A 12 5.38 6.14 -8.22
C GLU A 12 5.39 5.65 -6.76
N LEU A 13 5.06 6.51 -5.79
CA LEU A 13 4.86 6.08 -4.40
C LEU A 13 3.71 5.07 -4.31
N ALA A 14 2.55 5.34 -4.92
CA ALA A 14 1.43 4.42 -4.93
C ALA A 14 1.78 3.08 -5.63
N ASP A 15 2.55 3.14 -6.73
CA ASP A 15 3.05 1.94 -7.42
C ASP A 15 3.96 1.09 -6.52
N ARG A 16 4.95 1.71 -5.86
CA ARG A 16 5.84 1.02 -4.91
C ARG A 16 5.06 0.48 -3.71
N TYR A 17 4.08 1.23 -3.23
CA TYR A 17 3.23 0.82 -2.12
C TYR A 17 2.48 -0.47 -2.47
N VAL A 18 1.73 -0.52 -3.57
CA VAL A 18 0.98 -1.75 -3.92
C VAL A 18 1.92 -2.91 -4.25
N ALA A 19 3.11 -2.64 -4.79
CA ALA A 19 4.10 -3.67 -5.08
C ALA A 19 4.55 -4.43 -3.83
N VAL A 20 4.72 -3.77 -2.67
CA VAL A 20 5.21 -4.44 -1.45
C VAL A 20 4.29 -5.57 -0.97
N TRP A 21 2.98 -5.44 -1.21
CA TRP A 21 1.98 -6.46 -0.85
C TRP A 21 2.01 -7.66 -1.79
N ASN A 22 2.56 -7.50 -3.00
CA ASN A 22 2.70 -8.56 -4.00
C ASN A 22 4.09 -9.22 -3.98
N GLU A 23 5.07 -8.65 -3.27
CA GLU A 23 6.47 -9.09 -3.28
C GLU A 23 6.67 -10.47 -2.62
N PRO A 24 7.03 -11.53 -3.37
CA PRO A 24 7.22 -12.86 -2.80
C PRO A 24 8.53 -13.01 -2.02
N ASP A 25 9.60 -12.33 -2.43
CA ASP A 25 10.91 -12.47 -1.80
C ASP A 25 10.96 -11.71 -0.47
N ALA A 26 11.34 -12.42 0.60
CA ALA A 26 11.30 -11.87 1.94
C ALA A 26 12.30 -10.72 2.14
N GLU A 27 13.47 -10.79 1.51
CA GLU A 27 14.52 -9.79 1.66
C GLU A 27 14.21 -8.54 0.83
N ALA A 28 13.71 -8.72 -0.40
CA ALA A 28 13.19 -7.64 -1.23
C ALA A 28 12.01 -6.95 -0.56
N ARG A 29 11.08 -7.70 0.05
CA ARG A 29 9.96 -7.14 0.81
C ARG A 29 10.44 -6.32 2.00
N ARG A 30 11.41 -6.82 2.76
CA ARG A 30 12.02 -6.09 3.89
C ARG A 30 12.68 -4.79 3.43
N ALA A 31 13.43 -4.82 2.32
CA ALA A 31 14.05 -3.64 1.74
C ALA A 31 13.01 -2.61 1.24
N ALA A 32 11.96 -3.09 0.57
CA ALA A 32 10.86 -2.24 0.10
C ALA A 32 10.12 -1.57 1.26
N ILE A 33 9.86 -2.28 2.36
CA ILE A 33 9.26 -1.71 3.58
C ILE A 33 10.16 -0.59 4.15
N ALA A 34 11.48 -0.82 4.23
CA ALA A 34 12.40 0.20 4.74
C ALA A 34 12.51 1.44 3.84
N GLY A 35 12.29 1.27 2.53
CA GLY A 35 12.22 2.36 1.56
C GLY A 35 10.89 3.11 1.56
N LEU A 36 9.80 2.47 2.00
CA LEU A 36 8.46 3.07 2.03
C LEU A 36 8.16 3.77 3.35
N TRP A 37 8.44 3.13 4.49
CA TRP A 37 8.12 3.67 5.82
C TRP A 37 9.36 4.19 6.54
N VAL A 38 9.18 5.21 7.38
CA VAL A 38 10.17 5.59 8.39
C VAL A 38 10.36 4.46 9.42
N PRO A 39 11.47 4.39 10.18
CA PRO A 39 11.75 3.26 11.09
C PRO A 39 10.64 2.95 12.09
N ASP A 40 9.98 3.99 12.62
CA ASP A 40 8.85 3.89 13.56
C ASP A 40 7.49 4.11 12.88
N GLY A 41 7.42 3.97 11.56
CA GLY A 41 6.22 4.20 10.77
C GLY A 41 5.07 3.28 11.19
N GLU A 42 3.85 3.77 11.04
CA GLU A 42 2.65 3.08 11.53
C GLU A 42 1.71 2.73 10.37
N HIS A 43 1.05 1.58 10.48
CA HIS A 43 -0.04 1.17 9.60
C HIS A 43 -1.27 0.81 10.43
N TYR A 44 -2.42 1.36 10.05
CA TYR A 44 -3.72 1.10 10.67
C TYR A 44 -4.70 0.51 9.66
N VAL A 45 -5.36 -0.58 10.03
CA VAL A 45 -6.53 -1.12 9.29
C VAL A 45 -7.51 -1.77 10.26
N ARG A 46 -8.78 -1.36 10.19
CA ARG A 46 -9.82 -1.87 11.10
C ARG A 46 -9.33 -1.78 12.57
N THR A 47 -9.16 -2.90 13.25
CA THR A 47 -8.68 -2.99 14.63
C THR A 47 -7.19 -3.32 14.74
N LEU A 48 -6.48 -3.50 13.62
CA LEU A 48 -5.07 -3.86 13.58
C LEU A 48 -4.21 -2.60 13.49
N GLN A 49 -3.12 -2.60 14.25
CA GLN A 49 -2.02 -1.65 14.19
C GLN A 49 -0.72 -2.41 14.00
N ALA A 50 0.12 -1.97 13.07
CA ALA A 50 1.50 -2.39 12.95
C ALA A 50 2.40 -1.16 13.07
N ARG A 51 3.36 -1.19 13.99
CA ARG A 51 4.29 -0.08 14.22
C ARG A 51 5.73 -0.57 14.07
N GLY A 52 6.49 0.17 13.28
CA GLY A 52 7.88 -0.10 12.97
C GLY A 52 8.06 -1.21 11.93
N HIS A 53 9.25 -1.27 11.33
CA HIS A 53 9.54 -2.15 10.19
C HIS A 53 9.26 -3.63 10.45
N GLU A 54 9.52 -4.13 11.66
CA GLU A 54 9.27 -5.53 12.01
C GLU A 54 7.76 -5.87 11.97
N ALA A 55 6.93 -5.09 12.65
CA ALA A 55 5.48 -5.32 12.66
C ALA A 55 4.87 -5.11 11.27
N LEU A 56 5.36 -4.12 10.52
CA LEU A 56 4.98 -3.90 9.12
C LEU A 56 5.33 -5.12 8.26
N GLN A 57 6.53 -5.69 8.42
CA GLN A 57 6.95 -6.90 7.70
C GLN A 57 6.05 -8.09 8.02
N GLN A 58 5.71 -8.30 9.29
CA GLN A 58 4.77 -9.37 9.69
C GLN A 58 3.40 -9.17 9.04
N ARG A 59 2.87 -7.94 9.07
CA ARG A 59 1.58 -7.60 8.49
C ARG A 59 1.54 -7.78 6.96
N VAL A 60 2.54 -7.28 6.25
CA VAL A 60 2.61 -7.40 4.78
C VAL A 60 2.82 -8.87 4.39
N THR A 61 3.69 -9.60 5.09
CA THR A 61 3.91 -11.03 4.85
C THR A 61 2.62 -11.83 5.03
N GLY A 62 1.90 -11.67 6.14
CA GLY A 62 0.66 -12.40 6.37
C GLY A 62 -0.43 -12.09 5.34
N SER A 63 -0.51 -10.84 4.85
CA SER A 63 -1.42 -10.48 3.75
C SER A 63 -1.00 -11.11 2.42
N HIS A 64 0.30 -11.09 2.10
CA HIS A 64 0.85 -11.69 0.89
C HIS A 64 0.58 -13.20 0.86
N GLU A 65 0.93 -13.92 1.91
CA GLU A 65 0.72 -15.37 1.99
C GLU A 65 -0.76 -15.72 1.81
N LYS A 66 -1.63 -15.10 2.60
CA LYS A 66 -3.06 -15.38 2.58
C LYS A 66 -3.71 -15.04 1.23
N ASN A 67 -3.49 -13.83 0.73
CA ASN A 67 -4.27 -13.30 -0.39
C ASN A 67 -3.58 -13.55 -1.74
N VAL A 68 -2.26 -13.43 -1.81
CA VAL A 68 -1.50 -13.54 -3.07
C VAL A 68 -1.08 -14.98 -3.31
N ARG A 69 -0.27 -15.55 -2.41
CA ARG A 69 0.28 -16.90 -2.56
C ARG A 69 -0.82 -17.98 -2.54
N ASP A 70 -1.65 -17.96 -1.50
CA ASP A 70 -2.56 -19.07 -1.21
C ASP A 70 -3.92 -18.91 -1.90
N ALA A 71 -4.39 -17.67 -2.11
CA ALA A 71 -5.69 -17.40 -2.72
C ALA A 71 -5.62 -16.88 -4.17
N GLY A 72 -4.42 -16.68 -4.74
CA GLY A 72 -4.24 -16.36 -6.15
C GLY A 72 -4.73 -14.96 -6.56
N PHE A 73 -4.76 -14.01 -5.62
CA PHE A 73 -5.06 -12.61 -5.91
C PHE A 73 -3.78 -11.80 -6.16
N ARG A 74 -3.97 -10.57 -6.65
CA ARG A 74 -2.94 -9.53 -6.69
C ARG A 74 -3.54 -8.18 -6.31
N PHE A 75 -2.72 -7.32 -5.72
CA PHE A 75 -3.09 -5.95 -5.42
C PHE A 75 -2.64 -5.02 -6.55
N VAL A 76 -3.52 -4.14 -7.00
CA VAL A 76 -3.24 -3.13 -8.04
C VAL A 76 -3.77 -1.77 -7.59
N ARG A 77 -3.12 -0.67 -7.96
CA ARG A 77 -3.67 0.67 -7.73
C ARG A 77 -4.77 1.02 -8.73
N ALA A 78 -5.71 1.88 -8.32
CA ALA A 78 -6.80 2.36 -9.17
C ALA A 78 -6.38 3.51 -10.12
N GLY A 79 -5.21 4.12 -9.90
CA GLY A 79 -4.66 5.18 -10.75
C GLY A 79 -5.22 6.57 -10.51
N ASP A 80 -5.69 6.81 -9.30
CA ASP A 80 -6.30 8.04 -8.82
C ASP A 80 -5.50 8.69 -7.69
N ALA A 81 -4.18 8.45 -7.67
CA ALA A 81 -3.29 9.00 -6.67
C ALA A 81 -3.32 10.53 -6.67
N GLN A 82 -3.52 11.09 -5.49
CA GLN A 82 -3.56 12.53 -5.23
C GLN A 82 -2.60 12.87 -4.11
N PHE A 83 -2.03 14.07 -4.19
CA PHE A 83 -1.20 14.64 -3.14
C PHE A 83 -1.80 15.94 -2.64
N LEU A 84 -1.81 16.09 -1.31
CA LEU A 84 -2.23 17.31 -0.65
C LEU A 84 -1.39 17.51 0.61
N HIS A 85 -0.55 18.54 0.61
CA HIS A 85 0.21 19.01 1.78
C HIS A 85 0.83 17.89 2.64
N GLY A 86 1.74 17.10 2.05
CA GLY A 86 2.44 16.03 2.78
C GLY A 86 1.62 14.77 2.98
N ALA A 87 0.40 14.73 2.46
CA ALA A 87 -0.42 13.52 2.42
C ALA A 87 -0.59 13.01 0.98
N VAL A 88 -0.69 11.69 0.85
CA VAL A 88 -1.01 11.00 -0.41
C VAL A 88 -2.26 10.16 -0.18
N MET A 89 -3.18 10.17 -1.14
CA MET A 89 -4.36 9.32 -1.13
C MET A 89 -4.50 8.60 -2.46
N PHE A 90 -4.83 7.31 -2.45
CA PHE A 90 -5.17 6.53 -3.64
C PHE A 90 -6.04 5.34 -3.29
N HIS A 91 -6.72 4.76 -4.26
CA HIS A 91 -7.42 3.49 -4.09
C HIS A 91 -6.59 2.30 -4.58
N TRP A 92 -6.79 1.15 -3.94
CA TRP A 92 -6.28 -0.14 -4.38
C TRP A 92 -7.42 -1.12 -4.59
N HIS A 93 -7.19 -2.06 -5.50
CA HIS A 93 -8.05 -3.20 -5.77
C HIS A 93 -7.29 -4.49 -5.54
N MET A 94 -7.97 -5.47 -4.93
CA MET A 94 -7.56 -6.86 -4.95
C MET A 94 -8.33 -7.58 -6.05
N VAL A 95 -7.60 -8.11 -7.03
CA VAL A 95 -8.17 -8.76 -8.23
C VAL A 95 -7.61 -10.16 -8.39
N PRO A 96 -8.35 -11.13 -8.95
CA PRO A 96 -7.78 -12.43 -9.31
C PRO A 96 -6.58 -12.26 -10.24
N ALA A 97 -5.48 -12.96 -9.98
CA ALA A 97 -4.28 -12.89 -10.83
C ALA A 97 -4.57 -13.40 -12.26
N ALA A 98 -5.48 -14.38 -12.39
CA ALA A 98 -5.95 -14.91 -13.66
C ALA A 98 -6.94 -13.99 -14.42
N GLY A 99 -7.30 -12.84 -13.83
CA GLY A 99 -8.34 -11.95 -14.36
C GLY A 99 -9.73 -12.26 -13.79
N GLY A 100 -10.56 -11.24 -13.72
CA GLY A 100 -11.90 -11.31 -13.11
C GLY A 100 -12.30 -9.98 -12.45
N PRO A 101 -13.49 -9.93 -11.83
CA PRO A 101 -13.97 -8.74 -11.14
C PRO A 101 -13.11 -8.41 -9.90
N VAL A 102 -13.22 -7.17 -9.43
CA VAL A 102 -12.61 -6.72 -8.17
C VAL A 102 -13.22 -7.48 -6.99
N ALA A 103 -12.38 -8.19 -6.23
CA ALA A 103 -12.82 -8.96 -5.06
C ALA A 103 -12.90 -8.10 -3.79
N ALA A 104 -12.03 -7.11 -3.67
CA ALA A 104 -12.06 -6.10 -2.61
C ALA A 104 -11.40 -4.81 -3.10
N LEU A 105 -11.78 -3.68 -2.50
CA LEU A 105 -11.08 -2.43 -2.68
C LEU A 105 -10.93 -1.69 -1.36
N GLY A 106 -9.98 -0.76 -1.36
CA GLY A 106 -9.77 0.14 -0.26
C GLY A 106 -9.18 1.46 -0.71
N LEU A 107 -9.06 2.36 0.26
CA LEU A 107 -8.38 3.63 0.14
C LEU A 107 -7.18 3.60 1.08
N GLU A 108 -6.03 4.01 0.58
CA GLU A 108 -4.90 4.39 1.43
C GLU A 108 -4.86 5.90 1.60
N PHE A 109 -4.62 6.33 2.85
CA PHE A 109 -4.28 7.69 3.18
C PHE A 109 -2.95 7.70 3.93
N LEU A 110 -1.91 8.19 3.25
CA LEU A 110 -0.54 8.20 3.73
C LEU A 110 -0.19 9.61 4.22
N VAL A 111 0.32 9.72 5.44
CA VAL A 111 0.99 10.92 5.95
C VAL A 111 2.49 10.72 5.81
N LEU A 112 3.14 11.62 5.08
CA LEU A 112 4.57 11.55 4.78
C LEU A 112 5.39 12.37 5.77
N ALA A 113 6.58 11.86 6.09
CA ALA A 113 7.64 12.61 6.76
C ALA A 113 8.33 13.57 5.76
N GLU A 114 9.20 14.43 6.26
CA GLU A 114 9.94 15.40 5.44
C GLU A 114 10.82 14.74 4.36
N ASP A 115 11.27 13.51 4.59
CA ASP A 115 12.07 12.73 3.63
C ASP A 115 11.23 11.99 2.57
N GLY A 116 9.91 12.18 2.60
CA GLY A 116 8.96 11.57 1.65
C GLY A 116 8.58 10.13 1.97
N ARG A 117 9.12 9.52 3.03
CA ARG A 117 8.66 8.20 3.50
C ARG A 117 7.38 8.33 4.33
N ILE A 118 6.68 7.21 4.46
CA ILE A 118 5.42 7.12 5.17
C ILE A 118 5.70 7.13 6.68
N ALA A 119 5.18 8.16 7.35
CA ALA A 119 5.13 8.23 8.81
C ALA A 119 3.91 7.48 9.35
N THR A 120 2.76 7.66 8.70
CA THR A 120 1.52 6.99 9.07
C THR A 120 0.72 6.58 7.84
N ASP A 121 0.23 5.35 7.86
CA ASP A 121 -0.56 4.73 6.82
C ASP A 121 -1.94 4.35 7.37
N TYR A 122 -2.98 4.95 6.82
CA TYR A 122 -4.37 4.63 7.14
C TYR A 122 -5.05 3.91 5.98
N GLN A 123 -5.32 2.63 6.19
CA GLN A 123 -6.03 1.80 5.24
C GLN A 123 -7.52 1.69 5.60
N PHE A 124 -8.37 2.14 4.68
CA PHE A 124 -9.81 2.00 4.75
C PHE A 124 -10.26 0.89 3.81
N ILE A 125 -10.93 -0.13 4.35
CA ILE A 125 -11.61 -1.14 3.51
C ILE A 125 -12.95 -0.58 3.09
N LEU A 126 -13.15 -0.42 1.78
CA LEU A 126 -14.39 0.10 1.23
C LEU A 126 -15.35 -1.06 0.90
N PRO A 127 -16.67 -0.80 0.80
CA PRO A 127 -17.62 -1.79 0.33
C PRO A 127 -17.23 -2.27 -1.08
N THR A 128 -17.11 -3.60 -1.27
CA THR A 128 -16.93 -4.18 -2.60
C THR A 128 -18.16 -3.83 -3.45
N PRO A 129 -18.01 -3.42 -4.73
CA PRO A 129 -19.13 -3.05 -5.55
C PRO A 129 -19.99 -4.30 -5.74
N THR A 130 -21.29 -4.19 -5.49
CA THR A 130 -22.20 -5.28 -5.82
C THR A 130 -22.28 -5.37 -7.34
N ALA A 131 -22.21 -6.59 -7.87
CA ALA A 131 -22.36 -6.85 -9.29
C ALA A 131 -23.73 -6.40 -9.83
#